data_AF-A0A6B0YWP1-F1
#
_entry.id   AF-A0A6B0YWP1-F1
#
_cell.length_a   1.000
_cell.length_b   1.000
_cell.length_c   1.000
_cell.angle_alpha   90.00
_cell.angle_beta   90.00
_cell.angle_gamma   90.00
#
_symmetry.space_group_name_H-M   'P 1'
#
loop_
_entity.id
_entity.type
_entity.pdbx_description
1 polymer ?
#
loop_
_entity_poly.entity_id
_entity_poly.type
_entity_poly.pdbx_seq_one_letter_code
_entity_poly.pdbx_strand_id
1 'polypeptide(L)'
;MTTIEKNLSAYEADVEFPDVSGMEHLQMLMTRSALHRVEDQLTPAQKIRLAKADKSLLQRAHLFYQAVQTIAELARWRETEEDVTPEHWWWYLDVLAQLPAGVVIAEFSGFSVEP
;
A
#
# COMPACT_ATOMS: atom_id res chain seq x y z
N MET A 1 -22.44 3.22 6.23
CA MET A 1 -20.97 3.24 6.04
C MET A 1 -20.69 3.47 4.57
N THR A 2 -19.86 4.45 4.19
CA THR A 2 -19.55 4.75 2.78
C THR A 2 -18.54 3.74 2.22
N THR A 3 -18.43 3.62 0.90
CA THR A 3 -17.44 2.75 0.25
C THR A 3 -16.00 3.15 0.62
N ILE A 4 -15.71 4.46 0.70
CA ILE A 4 -14.40 4.98 1.14
C ILE A 4 -14.07 4.47 2.55
N GLU A 5 -15.01 4.61 3.48
CA GLU A 5 -14.79 4.21 4.88
C GLU A 5 -14.56 2.69 5.01
N LYS A 6 -15.32 1.90 4.23
CA LYS A 6 -15.14 0.44 4.17
C LYS A 6 -13.75 0.07 3.65
N ASN A 7 -13.33 0.65 2.52
CA ASN A 7 -12.04 0.34 1.91
C ASN A 7 -10.87 0.77 2.80
N LEU A 8 -10.98 1.94 3.44
CA LEU A 8 -9.96 2.44 4.36
C LEU A 8 -9.85 1.53 5.58
N SER A 9 -10.98 1.14 6.18
CA SER A 9 -10.97 0.27 7.37
C SER A 9 -10.46 -1.14 7.04
N ALA A 10 -10.76 -1.66 5.85
CA ALA A 10 -10.23 -2.93 5.37
C ALA A 10 -8.71 -2.85 5.18
N TYR A 11 -8.23 -1.83 4.46
CA TYR A 11 -6.80 -1.61 4.25
C TYR A 11 -6.04 -1.43 5.57
N GLU A 12 -6.58 -0.65 6.52
CA GLU A 12 -6.01 -0.49 7.86
C GLU A 12 -5.93 -1.81 8.63
N ALA A 13 -6.93 -2.68 8.51
CA ALA A 13 -6.89 -3.99 9.14
C ALA A 13 -5.82 -4.87 8.48
N ASP A 14 -5.84 -4.97 7.14
CA ASP A 14 -4.95 -5.85 6.38
C ASP A 14 -3.47 -5.52 6.62
N VAL A 15 -3.10 -4.23 6.66
CA VAL A 15 -1.70 -3.83 6.92
C VAL A 15 -1.21 -4.18 8.33
N GLU A 16 -2.11 -4.47 9.28
CA GLU A 16 -1.76 -4.89 10.64
C GLU A 16 -1.59 -6.40 10.80
N PHE A 17 -2.03 -7.19 9.81
CA PHE A 17 -1.93 -8.65 9.82
C PHE A 17 -1.05 -9.16 8.66
N PRO A 18 0.29 -9.03 8.74
CA PRO A 18 1.19 -9.48 7.67
C PRO A 18 1.19 -11.01 7.46
N ASP A 19 0.73 -11.80 8.42
CA ASP A 19 0.79 -13.27 8.42
C ASP A 19 -0.37 -13.95 7.67
N VAL A 20 -1.18 -13.19 6.92
CA VAL A 20 -2.26 -13.70 6.09
C VAL A 20 -1.77 -14.20 4.72
N SER A 21 -2.66 -14.80 3.92
CA SER A 21 -2.29 -15.40 2.64
C SER A 21 -1.84 -14.35 1.61
N GLY A 22 -0.99 -14.77 0.65
CA GLY A 22 -0.59 -13.91 -0.47
C GLY A 22 -1.77 -13.35 -1.28
N MET A 23 -2.89 -14.09 -1.36
CA MET A 23 -4.10 -13.61 -2.03
C MET A 23 -4.77 -12.47 -1.27
N GLU A 24 -4.81 -12.54 0.06
CA GLU A 24 -5.33 -11.44 0.89
C GLU A 24 -4.46 -10.19 0.74
N HIS A 25 -3.13 -10.34 0.71
CA HIS A 25 -2.23 -9.22 0.43
C HIS A 25 -2.44 -8.62 -0.96
N LEU A 26 -2.70 -9.45 -1.98
CA LEU A 26 -3.04 -8.93 -3.30
C LEU A 26 -4.37 -8.15 -3.29
N GLN A 27 -5.39 -8.63 -2.57
CA GLN A 27 -6.64 -7.88 -2.37
C GLN A 27 -6.42 -6.57 -1.62
N MET A 28 -5.50 -6.55 -0.65
CA MET A 28 -5.09 -5.33 0.06
C MET A 28 -4.49 -4.30 -0.92
N LEU A 29 -3.60 -4.73 -1.84
CA LEU A 29 -3.03 -3.83 -2.87
C LEU A 29 -4.11 -3.29 -3.82
N MET A 30 -5.07 -4.14 -4.21
CA MET A 30 -6.21 -3.70 -5.02
C MET A 30 -7.10 -2.69 -4.26
N THR A 31 -7.27 -2.88 -2.96
CA THR A 31 -7.99 -1.94 -2.09
C THR A 31 -7.26 -0.60 -2.01
N ARG A 32 -5.93 -0.60 -1.92
CA ARG A 32 -5.13 0.63 -1.95
C ARG A 32 -5.24 1.38 -3.28
N SER A 33 -5.29 0.66 -4.40
CA SER A 33 -5.59 1.23 -5.73
C SER A 33 -7.00 1.82 -5.81
N ALA A 34 -7.99 1.17 -5.19
CA ALA A 34 -9.34 1.71 -5.12
C ALA A 34 -9.42 3.00 -4.30
N LEU A 35 -8.64 3.12 -3.22
CA LEU A 35 -8.53 4.34 -2.41
C LEU A 35 -7.85 5.48 -3.17
N HIS A 36 -6.80 5.18 -3.95
CA HIS A 36 -6.12 6.19 -4.78
C HIS A 36 -7.06 6.83 -5.81
N ARG A 37 -7.90 6.03 -6.47
CA ARG A 37 -8.90 6.53 -7.45
C ARG A 37 -9.90 7.54 -6.89
N VAL A 38 -10.07 7.58 -5.56
CA VAL A 38 -10.98 8.49 -4.87
C VAL A 38 -10.24 9.39 -3.89
N GLU A 39 -8.92 9.53 -4.00
CA GLU A 39 -8.06 10.23 -3.05
C GLU A 39 -8.42 11.71 -2.87
N ASP A 40 -8.88 12.37 -3.92
CA ASP A 40 -9.38 13.74 -3.89
C ASP A 40 -10.68 13.91 -3.10
N GLN A 41 -11.40 12.81 -2.86
CA GLN A 41 -12.65 12.78 -2.09
C GLN A 41 -12.42 12.43 -0.62
N LEU A 42 -11.20 12.04 -0.23
CA LEU A 42 -10.88 11.74 1.16
C LEU A 42 -10.86 13.03 2.00
N THR A 43 -11.52 12.96 3.14
CA THR A 43 -11.39 14.01 4.17
C THR A 43 -9.96 14.06 4.72
N PRO A 44 -9.52 15.19 5.31
CA PRO A 44 -8.20 15.28 5.93
C PRO A 44 -7.93 14.17 6.96
N ALA A 45 -8.93 13.81 7.76
CA ALA A 45 -8.83 12.71 8.73
C ALA A 45 -8.62 11.35 8.07
N GLN A 46 -9.27 11.09 6.93
CA GLN A 46 -9.09 9.85 6.16
C GLN A 46 -7.72 9.81 5.47
N LYS A 47 -7.19 10.94 4.99
CA LYS A 47 -5.83 11.03 4.44
C LYS A 47 -4.77 10.71 5.50
N ILE A 48 -4.93 11.20 6.72
CA ILE A 48 -4.03 10.88 7.85
C ILE A 48 -4.04 9.38 8.16
N ARG A 49 -5.23 8.76 8.17
CA ARG A 49 -5.40 7.31 8.37
C ARG A 49 -4.74 6.50 7.25
N LEU A 50 -4.97 6.89 6.00
CA LEU A 50 -4.35 6.26 4.84
C LEU A 50 -2.82 6.34 4.92
N ALA A 51 -2.26 7.52 5.21
CA ALA A 51 -0.83 7.71 5.37
C ALA A 51 -0.22 6.86 6.51
N LYS A 52 -0.97 6.67 7.61
CA LYS A 52 -0.56 5.78 8.70
C LYS A 52 -0.51 4.32 8.25
N ALA A 53 -1.53 3.85 7.54
CA ALA A 53 -1.57 2.50 6.99
C ALA A 53 -0.46 2.26 5.95
N ASP A 54 -0.24 3.23 5.07
CA ASP A 54 0.85 3.22 4.07
C ASP A 54 2.23 3.12 4.74
N LYS A 55 2.44 3.86 5.85
CA LYS A 55 3.66 3.76 6.64
C LYS A 55 3.84 2.37 7.25
N SER A 56 2.78 1.78 7.80
CA SER A 56 2.80 0.42 8.35
C SER A 56 3.15 -0.63 7.28
N LEU A 57 2.63 -0.47 6.06
CA LEU A 57 2.97 -1.30 4.91
C LEU A 57 4.45 -1.16 4.54
N LEU A 58 4.96 0.07 4.39
CA LEU A 58 6.34 0.34 4.02
C LEU A 58 7.36 -0.23 5.02
N GLN A 59 7.10 -0.04 6.33
CA GLN A 59 7.98 -0.56 7.39
C GLN A 59 8.11 -2.09 7.36
N ARG A 60 7.08 -2.77 6.86
CA ARG A 60 6.99 -4.23 6.79
C ARG A 60 6.97 -4.75 5.35
N ALA A 61 7.39 -3.94 4.37
CA ALA A 61 7.25 -4.24 2.94
C ALA A 61 7.80 -5.62 2.55
N HIS A 62 8.91 -6.03 3.17
CA HIS A 62 9.50 -7.35 2.97
C HIS A 62 8.56 -8.51 3.35
N LEU A 63 7.78 -8.41 4.42
CA LEU A 63 6.83 -9.45 4.84
C LEU A 63 5.68 -9.57 3.84
N PHE A 64 5.11 -8.43 3.44
CA PHE A 64 4.04 -8.38 2.45
C PHE A 64 4.50 -8.93 1.10
N TYR A 65 5.67 -8.50 0.63
CA TYR A 65 6.23 -9.02 -0.61
C TYR A 65 6.52 -10.53 -0.54
N GLN A 66 7.05 -11.01 0.59
CA GLN A 66 7.34 -12.44 0.78
C GLN A 66 6.10 -13.33 0.61
N ALA A 67 4.94 -12.87 1.06
CA ALA A 67 3.69 -13.59 0.89
C ALA A 67 3.14 -13.45 -0.54
N VAL A 68 3.13 -12.24 -1.11
CA VAL A 68 2.60 -12.00 -2.47
C VAL A 68 3.39 -12.75 -3.54
N GLN A 69 4.73 -12.79 -3.46
CA GLN A 69 5.57 -13.46 -4.46
C GLN A 69 5.28 -14.97 -4.61
N THR A 70 4.62 -15.59 -3.62
CA THR A 70 4.23 -17.01 -3.71
C THR A 70 3.08 -17.27 -4.68
N ILE A 71 2.30 -16.23 -5.02
CA ILE A 71 1.13 -16.34 -5.90
C ILE A 71 1.18 -15.42 -7.12
N ALA A 72 2.01 -14.38 -7.10
CA ALA A 72 2.04 -13.35 -8.13
C ALA A 72 3.43 -12.73 -8.29
N GLU A 73 3.87 -12.60 -9.54
CA GLU A 73 5.03 -11.80 -9.90
C GLU A 73 4.60 -10.32 -10.06
N LEU A 74 4.79 -9.51 -9.02
CA LEU A 74 4.34 -8.10 -9.02
C LEU A 74 4.83 -7.31 -10.24
N ALA A 75 6.06 -7.57 -10.71
CA ALA A 75 6.58 -6.94 -11.92
C ALA A 75 5.73 -7.20 -13.16
N ARG A 76 5.27 -8.44 -13.38
CA ARG A 76 4.35 -8.77 -14.48
C ARG A 76 2.98 -8.16 -14.27
N TRP A 77 2.50 -8.12 -13.03
CA TRP A 77 1.19 -7.54 -12.72
C TRP A 77 1.14 -6.03 -13.00
N ARG A 78 2.25 -5.31 -12.78
CA ARG A 78 2.38 -3.90 -13.19
C ARG A 78 2.19 -3.67 -14.70
N GLU A 79 2.53 -4.66 -15.51
CA GLU A 79 2.38 -4.59 -16.97
C GLU A 79 0.95 -4.93 -17.42
N THR A 80 0.21 -5.71 -16.61
CA THR A 80 -1.16 -6.15 -16.94
C THR A 80 -2.25 -5.25 -16.36
N GLU A 81 -1.99 -4.60 -15.22
CA GLU A 81 -2.88 -3.59 -14.67
C GLU A 81 -2.75 -2.31 -15.51
N GLU A 82 -3.86 -1.83 -16.05
CA GLU A 82 -3.88 -0.56 -16.78
C GLU A 82 -3.50 0.59 -15.83
N ASP A 83 -2.63 1.49 -16.31
CA ASP A 83 -2.27 2.74 -15.64
C ASP A 83 -1.53 2.65 -14.30
N VAL A 84 -0.67 1.64 -14.09
CA VAL A 84 0.28 1.66 -12.96
C VAL A 84 1.34 2.75 -13.16
N THR A 85 1.04 3.95 -12.67
CA THR A 85 2.01 5.07 -12.58
C THR A 85 2.92 4.91 -11.36
N PRO A 86 4.06 5.64 -11.28
CA PRO A 86 4.89 5.67 -10.08
C PRO A 86 4.16 6.10 -8.79
N GLU A 87 3.03 6.81 -8.91
CA GLU A 87 2.17 7.17 -7.77
C GLU A 87 1.55 5.94 -7.10
N HIS A 88 1.45 4.82 -7.83
CA HIS A 88 1.01 3.53 -7.32
C HIS A 88 2.16 2.71 -6.70
N TRP A 89 2.95 3.35 -5.85
CA TRP A 89 4.18 2.79 -5.29
C TRP A 89 4.01 1.43 -4.60
N TRP A 90 2.82 1.10 -4.10
CA TRP A 90 2.53 -0.20 -3.46
C TRP A 90 2.61 -1.38 -4.42
N TRP A 91 2.53 -1.15 -5.73
CA TRP A 91 2.81 -2.19 -6.72
C TRP A 91 4.31 -2.49 -6.88
N TYR A 92 5.17 -1.66 -6.28
CA TYR A 92 6.62 -1.80 -6.32
C TYR A 92 7.18 -2.41 -5.02
N LEU A 93 6.37 -3.16 -4.27
CA LEU A 93 6.82 -3.86 -3.06
C LEU A 93 7.98 -4.82 -3.31
N ASP A 94 8.09 -5.40 -4.50
CA ASP A 94 9.24 -6.19 -4.94
C ASP A 94 10.55 -5.38 -4.93
N VAL A 95 10.49 -4.11 -5.31
CA VAL A 95 11.64 -3.19 -5.27
C VAL A 95 11.87 -2.69 -3.84
N LEU A 96 10.81 -2.25 -3.16
CA LEU A 96 10.88 -1.67 -1.82
C LEU A 96 11.36 -2.67 -0.77
N ALA A 97 11.00 -3.95 -0.92
CA ALA A 97 11.45 -5.02 -0.03
C ALA A 97 12.96 -5.30 -0.10
N GLN A 98 13.62 -4.89 -1.18
CA GLN A 98 15.07 -5.05 -1.37
C GLN A 98 15.87 -3.86 -0.83
N LEU A 99 15.20 -2.75 -0.50
CA LEU A 99 15.87 -1.58 0.05
C LEU A 99 16.24 -1.82 1.53
N PRO A 100 17.40 -1.30 1.98
CA PRO A 100 17.72 -1.29 3.40
C PRO A 100 16.63 -0.55 4.17
N ALA A 101 16.18 -1.11 5.29
CA ALA A 101 15.07 -0.56 6.09
C ALA A 101 15.24 0.92 6.49
N GLY A 102 16.48 1.42 6.54
CA GLY A 102 16.80 2.83 6.82
C GLY A 102 16.56 3.81 5.67
N VAL A 103 16.49 3.36 4.42
CA VAL A 103 16.30 4.21 3.23
C VAL A 103 14.83 4.50 2.97
N VAL A 104 13.96 3.50 3.14
CA VAL A 104 12.52 3.60 2.88
C VAL A 104 11.83 4.62 3.80
N ILE A 105 12.31 4.75 5.04
CA ILE A 105 11.71 5.65 6.05
C ILE A 105 12.15 7.12 5.84
N ALA A 106 13.36 7.36 5.33
CA ALA A 106 13.92 8.69 5.16
C ALA A 106 13.28 9.46 3.99
N GLU A 107 13.03 8.80 2.87
CA GLU A 107 12.45 9.41 1.66
C GLU A 107 10.95 9.73 1.84
N PHE A 108 10.19 8.88 2.55
CA PHE A 108 8.76 9.10 2.80
C PHE A 108 8.46 10.10 3.93
N SER A 109 9.40 10.31 4.86
CA SER A 109 9.27 11.35 5.90
C SER A 109 9.38 12.77 5.34
N GLY A 110 9.91 12.93 4.11
CA GLY A 110 9.99 14.21 3.39
C GLY A 110 8.66 14.70 2.78
N PHE A 111 7.64 13.85 2.73
CA PHE A 111 6.28 14.22 2.27
C PHE A 111 5.36 14.69 3.40
N SER A 112 5.91 14.96 4.58
CA SER A 112 5.15 15.52 5.70
C SER A 112 4.69 16.93 5.34
N VAL A 113 3.43 17.07 4.96
CA VAL A 113 2.76 18.36 4.79
C VAL A 113 2.79 19.07 6.14
N GLU A 114 3.50 20.20 6.20
CA GLU A 114 3.46 21.12 7.34
C GLU A 114 2.01 21.62 7.57
N PRO A 115 1.63 21.92 8.82
CA PRO A 115 0.25 22.18 9.24
C PRO A 115 -0.44 23.36 8.55
#